data_AF-A0A245ZEF2-F1
#
_entry.id   AF-A0A245ZEF2-F1
#
_cell.length_a   1.000
_cell.length_b   1.000
_cell.length_c   1.000
_cell.angle_alpha   90.00
_cell.angle_beta   90.00
_cell.angle_gamma   90.00
#
_symmetry.space_group_name_H-M   'P 1'
#
loop_
_entity.id
_entity.type
_entity.pdbx_description
1 polymer ?
#
loop_
_entity_poly.entity_id
_entity_poly.type
_entity_poly.pdbx_seq_one_letter_code
_entity_poly.pdbx_strand_id
1 'polypeptide(L)'
;MTTANDHEIRPLDALDHWKLSDADQDLRGTLLIDRHGARVGVVTDMLADVAQERIVALRLEDERIVNVDAVVIRDGVPVLTTDLHTLPPAPTEWAPVTRR
;
A
#
# COMPACT_ATOMS: atom_id res chain seq x y z
N MET A 1 30.59 11.27 -2.64
CA MET A 1 29.32 11.98 -2.44
C MET A 1 28.22 10.95 -2.60
N THR A 2 27.62 10.54 -1.50
CA THR A 2 26.66 9.43 -1.44
C THR A 2 25.30 9.98 -1.89
N THR A 3 24.95 9.84 -3.17
CA THR A 3 23.60 10.16 -3.63
C THR A 3 22.65 9.15 -3.01
N ALA A 4 21.69 9.65 -2.24
CA ALA A 4 20.64 8.88 -1.59
C ALA A 4 20.02 7.89 -2.59
N ASN A 5 19.80 6.65 -2.16
CA ASN A 5 18.88 5.75 -2.84
C ASN A 5 17.50 6.42 -2.79
N ASP A 6 17.12 7.13 -3.84
CA ASP A 6 15.77 7.69 -3.99
C ASP A 6 14.80 6.52 -4.11
N HIS A 7 14.21 6.10 -2.99
CA HIS A 7 13.07 5.20 -2.96
C HIS A 7 11.86 5.99 -3.50
N GLU A 8 11.75 6.05 -4.82
CA GLU A 8 10.65 6.73 -5.49
C GLU A 8 9.37 5.88 -5.35
N ILE A 9 8.48 6.30 -4.46
CA ILE A 9 7.20 5.62 -4.25
C ILE A 9 6.12 6.26 -5.10
N ARG A 10 5.42 5.46 -5.91
CA ARG A 10 4.35 5.92 -6.80
C ARG A 10 3.10 5.03 -6.71
N PRO A 11 1.91 5.59 -6.93
CA PRO A 11 0.70 4.78 -7.07
C PRO A 11 0.79 3.89 -8.32
N LEU A 12 0.40 2.63 -8.19
CA LEU A 12 0.48 1.64 -9.26
C LEU A 12 -0.42 2.04 -10.44
N ASP A 13 -1.58 2.66 -10.17
CA ASP A 13 -2.47 3.17 -11.22
C ASP A 13 -1.84 4.28 -12.07
N ALA A 14 -0.83 4.99 -11.54
CA ALA A 14 -0.08 6.00 -12.28
C ALA A 14 1.13 5.43 -13.05
N LEU A 15 1.33 4.12 -13.01
CA LEU A 15 2.44 3.42 -13.67
C LEU A 15 1.90 2.56 -14.83
N ASP A 16 1.55 3.22 -15.95
CA ASP A 16 0.87 2.59 -17.11
C ASP A 16 1.56 1.33 -17.68
N HIS A 17 2.87 1.21 -17.50
CA HIS A 17 3.69 0.10 -18.00
C HIS A 17 3.93 -1.01 -16.97
N TRP A 18 3.50 -0.82 -15.73
CA TRP A 18 3.73 -1.74 -14.63
C TRP A 18 2.55 -2.68 -14.46
N LYS A 19 2.86 -3.93 -14.12
CA LYS A 19 1.86 -4.95 -13.80
C LYS A 19 2.35 -5.75 -12.62
N LEU A 20 1.40 -6.19 -11.78
CA LEU A 20 1.72 -7.19 -10.78
C LEU A 20 2.14 -8.49 -11.48
N SER A 21 3.24 -9.07 -11.03
CA SER A 21 3.70 -10.38 -11.51
C SER A 21 2.67 -11.49 -11.21
N ASP A 22 1.88 -11.30 -10.15
CA ASP A 22 0.78 -12.16 -9.76
C ASP A 22 -0.51 -11.33 -9.70
N ALA A 23 -1.40 -11.55 -10.66
CA ALA A 23 -2.66 -10.80 -10.75
C ALA A 23 -3.61 -11.13 -9.60
N ASP A 24 -3.48 -12.30 -8.96
CA ASP A 24 -4.29 -12.68 -7.80
C ASP A 24 -3.92 -11.86 -6.54
N GLN A 25 -2.80 -11.14 -6.59
CA GLN A 25 -2.36 -10.21 -5.53
C GLN A 25 -2.79 -8.76 -5.78
N ASP A 26 -3.63 -8.52 -6.79
CA ASP A 26 -4.26 -7.21 -6.95
C ASP A 26 -5.31 -7.00 -5.85
N LEU A 27 -4.92 -6.23 -4.85
CA LEU A 27 -5.78 -5.95 -3.70
C LEU A 27 -6.69 -4.74 -3.94
N ARG A 28 -6.62 -4.07 -5.10
CA ARG A 28 -7.47 -2.90 -5.38
C ARG A 28 -8.94 -3.31 -5.43
N GLY A 29 -9.79 -2.52 -4.79
CA GLY A 29 -11.22 -2.80 -4.62
C GLY A 29 -11.54 -3.82 -3.51
N THR A 30 -10.55 -4.42 -2.86
CA THR A 30 -10.77 -5.39 -1.78
C THR A 30 -10.91 -4.72 -0.41
N LEU A 31 -11.64 -5.38 0.49
CA LEU A 31 -11.80 -4.94 1.88
C LEU A 31 -10.61 -5.39 2.71
N LEU A 32 -9.87 -4.44 3.27
CA LEU A 32 -8.90 -4.70 4.33
C LEU A 32 -9.65 -4.88 5.65
N ILE A 33 -9.43 -6.03 6.29
CA ILE A 33 -9.92 -6.33 7.63
C ILE A 33 -8.76 -6.41 8.61
N ASP A 34 -9.03 -6.24 9.90
CA ASP A 34 -8.04 -6.54 10.94
C ASP A 34 -8.05 -8.03 11.32
N ARG A 35 -7.12 -8.44 12.18
CA ARG A 35 -7.02 -9.79 12.73
C ARG A 35 -8.28 -10.27 13.49
N HIS A 36 -9.17 -9.36 13.88
CA HIS A 36 -10.43 -9.66 14.55
C HIS A 36 -11.61 -9.72 13.56
N GLY A 37 -11.36 -9.49 12.27
CA GLY A 37 -12.37 -9.44 11.22
C GLY A 37 -13.11 -8.10 11.13
N ALA A 38 -12.67 -7.08 11.87
CA ALA A 38 -13.27 -5.75 11.79
C ALA A 38 -12.82 -5.04 10.51
N ARG A 39 -13.72 -4.23 9.92
CA ARG A 39 -13.41 -3.42 8.74
C ARG A 39 -12.37 -2.37 9.09
N VAL A 40 -11.28 -2.35 8.32
CA VAL A 40 -10.30 -1.26 8.34
C VAL A 40 -10.64 -0.23 7.26
N GLY A 41 -10.83 -0.67 6.02
CA GLY A 41 -11.18 0.18 4.87
C GLY A 41 -11.06 -0.57 3.54
N VAL A 42 -11.56 0.02 2.45
CA VAL A 42 -11.38 -0.54 1.09
C VAL A 42 -10.08 -0.04 0.51
N VAL A 43 -9.28 -0.94 -0.08
CA VAL A 43 -8.05 -0.58 -0.80
C VAL A 43 -8.43 0.07 -2.13
N THR A 44 -8.02 1.31 -2.34
CA THR A 44 -8.24 2.03 -3.60
C THR A 44 -7.03 1.99 -4.52
N ASP A 45 -5.82 1.85 -3.98
CA ASP A 45 -4.60 1.79 -4.77
C ASP A 45 -3.49 1.02 -4.05
N MET A 46 -2.46 0.62 -4.79
CA MET A 46 -1.25 -0.01 -4.28
C MET A 46 -0.07 0.89 -4.60
N LEU A 47 0.83 1.12 -3.64
CA LEU A 47 2.00 1.96 -3.81
C LEU A 47 3.22 1.11 -4.11
N ALA A 48 3.87 1.37 -5.24
CA ALA A 48 5.08 0.69 -5.68
C ALA A 48 6.32 1.54 -5.36
N ASP A 49 7.34 0.91 -4.81
CA ASP A 49 8.71 1.41 -4.84
C ASP A 49 9.30 1.11 -6.21
N VAL A 50 9.46 2.16 -7.02
CA VAL A 50 9.92 2.06 -8.41
C VAL A 50 11.40 1.65 -8.46
N ALA A 51 12.20 2.07 -7.48
CA ALA A 51 13.61 1.72 -7.41
C ALA A 51 13.82 0.25 -7.01
N GLN A 52 12.92 -0.30 -6.21
CA GLN A 52 12.97 -1.69 -5.73
C GLN A 52 12.04 -2.65 -6.48
N GLU A 53 11.27 -2.14 -7.44
CA GLU A 53 10.29 -2.86 -8.25
C GLU A 53 9.30 -3.72 -7.43
N ARG A 54 8.82 -3.20 -6.29
CA ARG A 54 7.91 -3.93 -5.40
C ARG A 54 6.81 -3.05 -4.82
N ILE A 55 5.67 -3.65 -4.49
CA ILE A 55 4.63 -2.98 -3.72
C ILE A 55 5.10 -2.85 -2.26
N VAL A 56 4.93 -1.67 -1.69
CA VAL A 56 5.35 -1.34 -0.31
C VAL A 56 4.20 -0.88 0.57
N ALA A 57 3.09 -0.43 -0.01
CA ALA A 57 1.93 -0.02 0.77
C ALA A 57 0.61 -0.14 0.00
N LEU A 58 -0.48 -0.09 0.75
CA LEU A 58 -1.86 -0.02 0.26
C LEU A 58 -2.43 1.35 0.62
N ARG A 59 -3.13 1.99 -0.32
CA ARG A 59 -3.93 3.18 -0.07
C ARG A 59 -5.38 2.78 0.15
N LEU A 60 -5.97 3.28 1.24
CA LEU A 60 -7.37 3.07 1.55
C LEU A 60 -8.24 4.22 1.03
N GLU A 61 -9.55 3.98 0.96
CA GLU A 61 -10.57 4.95 0.53
C GLU A 61 -10.61 6.25 1.34
N ASP A 62 -10.15 6.22 2.59
CA ASP A 62 -10.02 7.38 3.47
C ASP A 62 -8.61 8.00 3.45
N GLU A 63 -7.86 7.69 2.40
CA GLU A 63 -6.49 8.16 2.13
C GLU A 63 -5.42 7.68 3.11
N ARG A 64 -5.78 6.86 4.11
CA ARG A 64 -4.77 6.21 4.94
C ARG A 64 -3.93 5.26 4.11
N ILE A 65 -2.64 5.25 4.42
CA ILE A 65 -1.67 4.38 3.78
C ILE A 65 -1.22 3.32 4.79
N VAL A 66 -1.24 2.06 4.37
CA VAL A 66 -0.93 0.90 5.20
C VAL A 66 0.27 0.17 4.59
N ASN A 67 1.36 -0.02 5.34
CA ASN A 67 2.50 -0.78 4.87
C ASN A 67 2.11 -2.26 4.64
N VAL A 68 2.49 -2.83 3.48
CA VAL A 68 2.24 -4.24 3.16
C VAL A 68 2.92 -5.21 4.14
N ASP A 69 3.99 -4.81 4.81
CA ASP A 69 4.67 -5.61 5.85
C ASP A 69 3.73 -5.92 7.04
N ALA A 70 2.69 -5.10 7.24
CA ALA A 70 1.67 -5.32 8.26
C ALA A 70 0.46 -6.12 7.75
N VAL A 71 0.42 -6.47 6.46
CA VAL A 71 -0.72 -7.12 5.79
C VAL A 71 -0.34 -8.53 5.38
N VAL A 72 -1.21 -9.48 5.67
CA VAL A 72 -1.10 -10.86 5.16
C VAL A 72 -2.33 -11.18 4.34
N ILE A 73 -2.13 -11.86 3.20
CA ILE A 73 -3.25 -12.34 2.39
C ILE A 73 -3.64 -13.73 2.91
N ARG A 74 -4.89 -13.89 3.35
CA ARG A 74 -5.47 -15.16 3.81
C ARG A 74 -6.68 -15.49 2.95
N ASP A 75 -6.63 -16.59 2.21
CA ASP A 75 -7.71 -17.01 1.30
C ASP A 75 -8.14 -15.89 0.32
N GLY A 76 -7.17 -15.12 -0.19
CA GLY A 76 -7.40 -13.97 -1.07
C GLY A 76 -7.88 -12.70 -0.37
N VAL A 77 -8.03 -12.71 0.96
CA VAL A 77 -8.46 -11.56 1.76
C VAL A 77 -7.25 -10.90 2.43
N PRO A 78 -7.02 -9.59 2.25
CA PRO A 78 -5.97 -8.89 2.97
C PRO A 78 -6.38 -8.68 4.43
N VAL A 79 -5.51 -9.11 5.35
CA VAL A 79 -5.70 -9.04 6.80
C VAL A 79 -4.56 -8.24 7.42
N LEU A 80 -4.91 -7.15 8.10
CA LEU A 80 -3.98 -6.37 8.90
C LEU A 80 -3.65 -7.14 10.19
N THR A 81 -2.37 -7.48 10.34
CA THR A 81 -1.88 -8.27 11.48
C THR A 81 -1.57 -7.43 12.70
N THR A 82 -1.18 -6.17 12.49
CA THR A 82 -0.92 -5.20 13.55
C THR A 82 -2.10 -4.28 13.78
N ASP A 83 -2.16 -3.64 14.94
CA ASP A 83 -3.19 -2.67 15.19
C ASP A 83 -2.94 -1.39 14.40
N LEU A 84 -3.97 -0.87 13.73
CA LEU A 84 -3.83 0.33 12.89
C LEU A 84 -3.30 1.55 13.64
N HIS A 85 -3.65 1.70 14.93
CA HIS A 85 -3.18 2.79 15.77
C HIS A 85 -1.71 2.64 16.20
N THR A 86 -1.10 1.47 15.96
CA THR A 86 0.33 1.20 16.21
C THR A 86 1.17 1.31 14.95
N LEU A 87 0.54 1.42 13.78
CA LEU A 87 1.27 1.64 12.55
C LEU A 87 1.95 3.00 12.62
N PRO A 88 3.23 3.09 12.21
CA PRO A 88 3.83 4.39 12.00
C PRO A 88 2.96 5.15 10.98
N PRO A 89 2.80 6.48 11.15
CA PRO A 89 2.17 7.27 10.11
C PRO A 89 2.94 7.00 8.82
N ALA A 90 2.20 6.86 7.72
CA ALA A 90 2.86 6.69 6.44
C ALA A 90 3.81 7.87 6.20
N PRO A 91 5.01 7.60 5.69
CA PRO A 91 5.95 8.65 5.38
C PRO A 91 5.29 9.73 4.52
N THR A 92 5.56 10.99 4.84
CA THR A 92 4.97 12.15 4.13
C THR A 92 5.24 12.08 2.62
N GLU A 93 6.33 11.43 2.20
CA GLU A 93 6.69 11.21 0.80
C GLU A 93 5.74 10.26 0.05
N TRP A 94 4.92 9.48 0.76
CA TRP A 94 3.90 8.59 0.17
C TRP A 94 2.52 9.24 0.13
N ALA A 95 2.34 10.36 0.85
CA ALA A 95 1.10 11.11 0.83
C ALA A 95 0.89 11.71 -0.57
N PRO A 96 -0.37 11.81 -1.05
CA PRO A 96 -0.65 12.43 -2.33
C PRO A 96 -0.07 13.86 -2.32
N VAL A 97 0.80 14.17 -3.28
CA VAL A 97 1.25 15.54 -3.54
C VAL A 97 0.00 16.33 -3.90
N THR A 98 -0.56 17.03 -2.92
CA THR A 98 -1.70 17.91 -3.14
C THR A 98 -1.16 19.12 -3.89
N ARG A 99 -1.10 19.04 -5.23
CA ARG A 99 -0.87 20.24 -6.05
C ARG A 99 -2.10 21.12 -5.86
N ARG A 100 -1.92 22.18 -5.07
CA ARG A 100 -2.82 23.33 -5.00
C ARG A 100 -2.85 24.09 -6.32
#